data_AF-A0A843BFR0-F1
#
_entry.id   AF-A0A843BFR0-F1
#
_cell.length_a   1.000
_cell.length_b   1.000
_cell.length_c   1.000
_cell.angle_alpha   90.00
_cell.angle_beta   90.00
_cell.angle_gamma   90.00
#
_symmetry.space_group_name_H-M   'P 1'
#
loop_
_entity.id
_entity.type
_entity.pdbx_description
1 polymer ?
#
loop_
_entity_poly.entity_id
_entity_poly.type
_entity_poly.pdbx_seq_one_letter_code
_entity_poly.pdbx_strand_id
1 'polypeptide(L)'
;MFTQYKGVVSIFKVYWASYGGLSALLCSPYLHLAALLLALTFRTWSGWGCDGLQCTQWWEQSISVLPNLLGFTLGGFAIFIGFGDEKFRALLAEDDENSSVNAYVALCSTFVHFILIQALALIVAIVAKSWWFYTSLLDPIRCWLPLLNGMGGAIGYGLFLYAITSVLAATMHIFRIAKMYAFFQGQSQKSAGTSGKNQP
;
A
#
# COMPACT_ATOMS: atom_id res chain seq x y z
N MET A 1 -1.41 26.64 15.12
CA MET A 1 -0.82 25.28 15.04
C MET A 1 -1.85 24.16 15.17
N PHE A 2 -2.71 24.12 16.19
CA PHE A 2 -3.68 23.02 16.37
C PHE A 2 -4.68 22.81 15.21
N THR A 3 -5.02 23.85 14.45
CA THR A 3 -5.93 23.75 13.29
C THR A 3 -5.35 22.91 12.15
N GLN A 4 -4.03 22.95 11.93
CA GLN A 4 -3.38 22.17 10.87
C GLN A 4 -3.42 20.67 11.18
N TYR A 5 -3.15 20.29 12.44
CA TYR A 5 -3.25 18.89 12.87
C TYR A 5 -4.67 18.35 12.79
N LYS A 6 -5.69 19.17 13.06
CA LYS A 6 -7.10 18.77 12.88
C LYS A 6 -7.42 18.42 11.42
N GLY A 7 -6.91 19.21 10.47
CA GLY A 7 -7.06 18.93 9.04
C GLY A 7 -6.42 17.60 8.63
N VAL A 8 -5.19 17.33 9.10
CA VAL A 8 -4.49 16.05 8.86
C VAL A 8 -5.28 14.87 9.42
N VAL A 9 -5.72 14.95 10.67
CA VAL A 9 -6.52 13.86 11.28
C VAL A 9 -7.82 13.65 10.51
N SER A 10 -8.47 14.73 10.06
CA SER A 10 -9.70 14.63 9.28
C SER A 10 -9.49 13.87 7.96
N ILE A 11 -8.45 14.21 7.20
CA ILE A 11 -8.22 13.55 5.90
C ILE A 11 -7.78 12.09 6.07
N PHE A 12 -6.97 11.78 7.09
CA PHE A 12 -6.60 10.40 7.39
C PHE A 12 -7.80 9.56 7.83
N LYS A 13 -8.78 10.14 8.54
CA LYS A 13 -10.04 9.46 8.88
C LYS A 13 -10.86 9.13 7.63
N VAL A 14 -11.00 10.08 6.71
CA VAL A 14 -11.70 9.85 5.43
C VAL A 14 -11.02 8.74 4.65
N TYR A 15 -9.69 8.82 4.48
CA TYR A 15 -8.91 7.77 3.83
C TYR A 15 -9.15 6.38 4.45
N TRP A 16 -9.03 6.28 5.78
CA TRP A 16 -9.13 5.00 6.47
C TRP A 16 -10.52 4.39 6.38
N ALA A 17 -11.57 5.23 6.46
CA ALA A 17 -12.94 4.82 6.24
C ALA A 17 -13.17 4.35 4.80
N SER A 18 -12.70 5.11 3.81
CA SER A 18 -12.82 4.77 2.39
C SER A 18 -12.07 3.50 1.99
N TYR A 19 -10.95 3.19 2.66
CA TYR A 19 -10.18 1.97 2.42
C TYR A 19 -10.87 0.69 2.95
N GLY A 20 -11.81 0.82 3.90
CA GLY A 20 -12.45 -0.32 4.58
C GLY A 20 -11.86 -0.66 5.95
N GLY A 21 -10.99 0.21 6.48
CA GLY A 21 -10.47 0.14 7.85
C GLY A 21 -9.67 -1.12 8.18
N LEU A 22 -9.69 -1.49 9.47
CA LEU A 22 -8.87 -2.59 9.99
C LEU A 22 -9.38 -3.96 9.52
N SER A 23 -10.69 -4.11 9.32
CA SER A 23 -11.26 -5.35 8.81
C SER A 23 -10.78 -5.64 7.39
N ALA A 24 -10.75 -4.63 6.52
CA ALA A 24 -10.24 -4.80 5.16
C ALA A 24 -8.74 -5.13 5.16
N LEU A 25 -7.95 -4.51 6.04
CA LEU A 25 -6.53 -4.81 6.19
C LEU A 25 -6.29 -6.26 6.66
N LEU A 26 -6.94 -6.68 7.74
CA LEU A 26 -6.70 -8.00 8.34
C LEU A 26 -7.24 -9.14 7.47
N CYS A 27 -8.34 -8.94 6.75
CA CYS A 27 -8.87 -9.94 5.82
C CYS A 27 -8.21 -9.88 4.44
N SER A 28 -7.24 -8.98 4.22
CA SER A 28 -6.61 -8.80 2.92
C SER A 28 -5.80 -10.04 2.52
N PRO A 29 -6.03 -10.64 1.34
CA PRO A 29 -5.23 -11.76 0.86
C PRO A 29 -3.74 -11.36 0.68
N TYR A 30 -3.47 -10.08 0.46
CA TYR A 30 -2.12 -9.55 0.33
C TYR A 30 -1.38 -9.51 1.67
N LEU A 31 -2.09 -9.23 2.77
CA LEU A 31 -1.51 -9.32 4.11
C LEU A 31 -1.18 -10.78 4.47
N HIS A 32 -2.08 -11.72 4.15
CA HIS A 32 -1.82 -13.14 4.34
C HIS A 32 -0.62 -13.64 3.51
N LEU A 33 -0.51 -13.19 2.25
CA LEU A 33 0.65 -13.48 1.41
C LEU A 33 1.93 -12.90 2.01
N ALA A 34 1.90 -11.67 2.51
CA ALA A 34 3.04 -11.05 3.18
C ALA A 34 3.45 -11.84 4.43
N ALA A 35 2.49 -12.30 5.24
CA ALA A 35 2.75 -13.12 6.42
C ALA A 35 3.36 -14.50 6.04
N LEU A 36 2.87 -15.13 4.98
CA LEU A 36 3.46 -16.36 4.44
C LEU A 36 4.90 -16.12 3.98
N LEU A 37 5.15 -15.06 3.21
CA LEU A 37 6.50 -14.69 2.76
C LEU A 37 7.41 -14.37 3.95
N LEU A 38 6.89 -13.73 5.00
CA LEU A 38 7.64 -13.42 6.22
C LEU A 38 8.09 -14.71 6.91
N ALA A 39 7.19 -15.69 7.04
CA ALA A 39 7.53 -16.99 7.61
C ALA A 39 8.58 -17.74 6.76
N LEU A 40 8.42 -17.73 5.44
CA LEU A 40 9.37 -18.37 4.51
C LEU A 40 10.76 -17.71 4.54
N THR A 41 10.80 -16.40 4.78
CA THR A 41 12.03 -15.60 4.85
C THR A 41 12.53 -15.39 6.28
N PHE A 42 12.10 -16.22 7.24
CA PHE A 42 12.46 -16.11 8.67
C PHE A 42 13.95 -15.87 8.91
N ARG A 43 14.83 -16.56 8.17
CA ARG A 43 16.28 -16.41 8.31
C ARG A 43 16.80 -15.02 7.96
N THR A 44 16.14 -14.29 7.06
CA THR A 44 16.58 -12.97 6.58
C THR A 44 16.39 -11.88 7.62
N TRP A 45 15.32 -11.95 8.41
CA TRP A 45 14.95 -10.88 9.33
C TRP A 45 15.15 -11.22 10.81
N SER A 46 15.15 -12.51 11.18
CA SER A 46 15.22 -12.92 12.61
C SER A 46 16.63 -12.89 13.19
N GLY A 47 17.66 -13.03 12.34
CA GLY A 47 19.05 -13.18 12.78
C GLY A 47 19.35 -14.49 13.49
N TRP A 48 18.40 -15.42 13.46
CA TRP A 48 18.50 -16.68 14.15
C TRP A 48 19.43 -17.65 13.41
N GLY A 49 20.39 -18.23 14.14
CA GLY A 49 21.37 -19.17 13.59
C GLY A 49 22.52 -18.51 12.82
N CYS A 50 22.84 -17.26 13.14
CA CYS A 50 23.89 -16.51 12.48
C CYS A 50 24.88 -16.00 13.54
N ASP A 51 26.10 -16.54 13.51
CA ASP A 51 27.18 -16.21 14.45
C ASP A 51 27.96 -14.99 13.93
N GLY A 52 27.61 -13.79 14.41
CA GLY A 52 28.40 -12.57 14.13
C GLY A 52 27.61 -11.26 14.16
N LEU A 53 28.34 -10.14 14.16
CA LEU A 53 27.81 -8.76 14.20
C LEU A 53 27.20 -8.27 12.87
N GLN A 54 27.09 -9.12 11.84
CA GLN A 54 26.66 -8.76 10.48
C GLN A 54 25.32 -9.40 10.05
N CYS A 55 24.61 -10.03 10.98
CA CYS A 55 23.67 -11.08 10.62
C CYS A 55 22.27 -10.68 10.14
N THR A 56 21.84 -9.42 10.26
CA THR A 56 20.51 -9.02 9.76
C THR A 56 20.49 -7.59 9.25
N GLN A 57 20.71 -7.40 7.95
CA GLN A 57 20.60 -6.09 7.31
C GLN A 57 19.35 -6.00 6.44
N TRP A 58 18.22 -6.51 6.94
CA TRP A 58 16.94 -6.56 6.22
C TRP A 58 16.48 -5.17 5.73
N TRP A 59 16.91 -4.11 6.43
CA TRP A 59 16.62 -2.72 6.05
C TRP A 59 17.30 -2.30 4.74
N GLU A 60 18.45 -2.87 4.36
CA GLU A 60 19.15 -2.50 3.11
C GLU A 60 18.32 -2.87 1.88
N GLN A 61 17.64 -4.02 1.92
CA GLN A 61 16.71 -4.42 0.87
C GLN A 61 15.52 -3.46 0.78
N SER A 62 14.99 -3.01 1.93
CA SER A 62 13.89 -2.04 1.98
C SER A 62 14.33 -0.68 1.40
N ILE A 63 15.51 -0.19 1.80
CA ILE A 63 16.07 1.11 1.37
C ILE A 63 16.41 1.10 -0.12
N SER A 64 16.85 -0.03 -0.68
CA SER A 64 17.19 -0.12 -2.11
C SER A 64 15.97 -0.32 -3.02
N VAL A 65 14.91 -0.98 -2.54
CA VAL A 65 13.74 -1.34 -3.37
C VAL A 65 12.60 -0.33 -3.26
N LEU A 66 12.26 0.12 -2.04
CA LEU A 66 11.05 0.92 -1.81
C LEU A 66 11.06 2.29 -2.50
N PRO A 67 12.17 3.05 -2.59
CA PRO A 67 12.14 4.35 -3.28
C PRO A 67 11.72 4.24 -4.76
N ASN A 68 12.21 3.20 -5.45
CA ASN A 68 11.82 2.94 -6.84
C ASN A 68 10.34 2.59 -6.95
N LEU A 69 9.86 1.68 -6.09
CA LEU A 69 8.44 1.32 -6.07
C LEU A 69 7.54 2.50 -5.72
N LEU A 70 7.94 3.34 -4.76
CA LEU A 70 7.22 4.57 -4.40
C LEU A 70 7.11 5.52 -5.59
N GLY A 71 8.22 5.74 -6.30
CA GLY A 71 8.23 6.56 -7.51
C GLY A 71 7.29 6.05 -8.59
N PHE A 72 7.33 4.74 -8.89
CA PHE A 72 6.42 4.12 -9.85
C PHE A 72 4.96 4.15 -9.40
N THR A 73 4.71 3.96 -8.11
CA THR A 73 3.36 4.00 -7.53
C THR A 73 2.76 5.39 -7.66
N LEU A 74 3.52 6.42 -7.27
CA LEU A 74 3.08 7.81 -7.37
C LEU A 74 2.89 8.22 -8.83
N GLY A 75 3.80 7.82 -9.72
CA GLY A 75 3.67 8.04 -11.16
C GLY A 75 2.42 7.37 -11.74
N GLY A 76 2.19 6.10 -11.41
CA GLY A 76 1.00 5.36 -11.83
C GLY A 76 -0.30 5.96 -11.27
N PHE A 77 -0.29 6.43 -10.01
CA PHE A 77 -1.41 7.13 -9.40
C PHE A 77 -1.69 8.46 -10.10
N ALA A 78 -0.66 9.26 -10.38
CA ALA A 78 -0.79 10.53 -11.09
C ALA A 78 -1.33 10.35 -12.52
N ILE A 79 -0.79 9.36 -13.25
CA ILE A 79 -1.30 8.99 -14.57
C ILE A 79 -2.77 8.58 -14.47
N PHE A 80 -3.13 7.73 -13.50
CA PHE A 80 -4.51 7.29 -13.34
C PHE A 80 -5.46 8.48 -13.07
N ILE A 81 -5.10 9.38 -12.16
CA ILE A 81 -5.94 10.56 -11.83
C ILE A 81 -6.06 11.51 -13.01
N GLY A 82 -5.01 11.61 -13.83
CA GLY A 82 -5.00 12.37 -15.08
C GLY A 82 -5.63 11.64 -16.27
N PHE A 83 -5.94 10.35 -16.14
CA PHE A 83 -6.48 9.51 -17.21
C PHE A 83 -8.01 9.51 -17.20
N GLY A 84 -8.60 9.52 -18.40
CA GLY A 84 -10.04 9.45 -18.61
C GLY A 84 -10.67 10.78 -19.04
N ASP A 85 -11.77 10.71 -19.77
CA ASP A 85 -12.58 11.87 -20.11
C ASP A 85 -13.46 12.29 -18.92
N GLU A 86 -14.01 13.51 -19.00
CA GLU A 86 -14.83 14.07 -17.92
C GLU A 86 -16.05 13.19 -17.61
N LYS A 87 -16.61 12.53 -18.63
CA LYS A 87 -17.73 11.60 -18.50
C LYS A 87 -17.37 10.36 -17.70
N PHE A 88 -16.22 9.74 -17.98
CA PHE A 88 -15.76 8.59 -17.21
C PHE A 88 -15.48 8.94 -15.75
N ARG A 89 -14.85 10.09 -15.50
CA ARG A 89 -14.59 10.57 -14.15
C ARG A 89 -15.86 10.86 -13.37
N ALA A 90 -16.86 11.47 -14.02
CA ALA A 90 -18.17 11.70 -13.43
C ALA A 90 -18.83 10.38 -13.02
N LEU A 91 -18.82 9.39 -13.90
CA LEU A 91 -19.37 8.06 -13.62
C LEU A 91 -18.65 7.33 -12.48
N LEU A 92 -17.33 7.43 -12.40
CA LEU A 92 -16.58 6.86 -11.25
C LEU A 92 -16.91 7.54 -9.93
N ALA A 93 -17.34 8.80 -9.98
CA ALA A 93 -17.71 9.61 -8.83
C ALA A 93 -19.21 9.52 -8.49
N GLU A 94 -20.01 8.84 -9.31
CA GLU A 94 -21.41 8.54 -8.98
C GLU A 94 -21.46 7.64 -7.75
N ASP A 95 -22.32 8.02 -6.81
CA ASP A 95 -22.55 7.25 -5.61
C ASP A 95 -23.31 5.97 -5.97
N ASP A 96 -22.86 4.84 -5.44
CA ASP A 96 -23.56 3.57 -5.56
C ASP A 96 -24.55 3.48 -4.39
N GLU A 97 -25.83 3.25 -4.69
CA GLU A 97 -26.89 3.10 -3.66
C GLU A 97 -26.54 2.04 -2.60
N ASN A 98 -25.68 1.07 -2.94
CA ASN A 98 -25.26 -0.01 -2.06
C ASN A 98 -23.88 0.20 -1.40
N SER A 99 -23.15 1.26 -1.72
CA SER A 99 -21.81 1.51 -1.19
C SER A 99 -21.65 2.96 -0.74
N SER A 100 -21.22 3.17 0.50
CA SER A 100 -20.91 4.50 1.04
C SER A 100 -19.67 5.15 0.41
N VAL A 101 -18.99 4.46 -0.52
CA VAL A 101 -17.77 4.91 -1.18
C VAL A 101 -17.90 4.63 -2.67
N ASN A 102 -17.83 5.68 -3.50
CA ASN A 102 -17.80 5.55 -4.95
C ASN A 102 -16.49 4.94 -5.46
N ALA A 103 -16.50 4.44 -6.69
CA ALA A 103 -15.37 3.73 -7.29
C ALA A 103 -14.10 4.60 -7.38
N TYR A 104 -14.27 5.91 -7.60
CA TYR A 104 -13.16 6.86 -7.64
C TYR A 104 -12.43 6.94 -6.29
N VAL A 105 -13.17 7.18 -5.21
CA VAL A 105 -12.61 7.33 -3.85
C VAL A 105 -12.06 5.99 -3.34
N ALA A 106 -12.70 4.87 -3.67
CA ALA A 106 -12.23 3.53 -3.33
C ALA A 106 -10.85 3.24 -3.96
N LEU A 107 -10.66 3.62 -5.22
CA LEU A 107 -9.38 3.47 -5.89
C LEU A 107 -8.32 4.41 -5.31
N CYS A 108 -8.65 5.69 -5.14
CA CYS A 108 -7.75 6.68 -4.54
C CYS A 108 -7.27 6.25 -3.15
N SER A 109 -8.19 5.77 -2.29
CA SER A 109 -7.84 5.28 -0.96
C SER A 109 -6.97 4.03 -0.99
N THR A 110 -7.14 3.13 -1.98
CA THR A 110 -6.25 1.98 -2.19
C THR A 110 -4.83 2.41 -2.53
N PHE A 111 -4.66 3.36 -3.45
CA PHE A 111 -3.35 3.91 -3.80
C PHE A 111 -2.71 4.64 -2.62
N VAL A 112 -3.48 5.45 -1.89
CA VAL A 112 -2.99 6.15 -0.71
C VAL A 112 -2.54 5.15 0.36
N HIS A 113 -3.31 4.08 0.62
CA HIS A 113 -2.90 3.03 1.55
C HIS A 113 -1.54 2.44 1.15
N PHE A 114 -1.41 2.06 -0.11
CA PHE A 114 -0.20 1.47 -0.66
C PHE A 114 1.01 2.40 -0.55
N ILE A 115 0.86 3.69 -0.87
CA ILE A 115 1.93 4.69 -0.74
C ILE A 115 2.32 4.87 0.73
N LEU A 116 1.35 4.95 1.64
CA LEU A 116 1.61 5.12 3.07
C LEU A 116 2.36 3.92 3.67
N ILE A 117 1.99 2.71 3.29
CA ILE A 117 2.65 1.49 3.77
C ILE A 117 4.10 1.42 3.25
N GLN A 118 4.34 1.72 1.98
CA GLN A 118 5.69 1.79 1.42
C GLN A 118 6.55 2.86 2.11
N ALA A 119 5.99 4.06 2.33
CA ALA A 119 6.69 5.14 3.03
C ALA A 119 7.00 4.76 4.48
N LEU A 120 6.06 4.14 5.18
CA LEU A 120 6.24 3.67 6.55
C LEU A 120 7.32 2.57 6.61
N ALA A 121 7.31 1.60 5.69
CA ALA A 121 8.33 0.56 5.60
C ALA A 121 9.74 1.17 5.39
N LEU A 122 9.85 2.18 4.54
CA LEU A 122 11.11 2.87 4.29
C LEU A 122 11.59 3.63 5.54
N ILE A 123 10.70 4.35 6.23
CA ILE A 123 11.02 5.05 7.49
C ILE A 123 11.50 4.05 8.54
N VAL A 124 10.79 2.94 8.74
CA VAL A 124 11.17 1.89 9.69
C VAL A 124 12.54 1.30 9.35
N ALA A 125 12.83 1.07 8.07
CA ALA A 125 14.14 0.58 7.62
C ALA A 125 15.27 1.59 7.88
N ILE A 126 15.05 2.88 7.62
CA ILE A 126 16.04 3.94 7.90
C ILE A 126 16.32 4.04 9.40
N VAL A 127 15.27 4.00 10.24
CA VAL A 127 15.42 4.00 11.70
C VAL A 127 16.18 2.77 12.18
N ALA A 128 15.85 1.57 11.67
CA ALA A 128 16.55 0.33 12.02
C ALA A 128 18.04 0.39 11.64
N LYS A 129 18.37 0.86 10.44
CA LYS A 129 19.75 1.10 10.00
C LYS A 129 20.48 2.08 10.91
N SER A 130 19.82 3.15 11.32
CA SER A 130 20.39 4.20 12.16
C SER A 130 20.67 3.72 13.59
N TRP A 131 19.86 2.77 14.07
CA TRP A 131 20.03 2.15 15.39
C TRP A 131 21.05 0.99 15.38
N TRP A 132 21.61 0.65 14.23
CA TRP A 132 22.62 -0.40 14.13
C TRP A 132 24.02 0.11 14.51
N PHE A 133 24.25 0.34 15.80
CA PHE A 133 25.56 0.75 16.34
C PHE A 133 25.89 0.01 17.64
N TYR A 134 27.18 -0.02 17.96
CA TYR A 134 27.67 -0.57 19.22
C TYR A 134 27.89 0.55 20.25
N THR A 135 27.44 0.33 21.49
CA THR A 135 27.79 1.18 22.63
C THR A 135 27.82 0.35 23.92
N SER A 136 28.82 0.60 24.78
CA SER A 136 28.99 -0.08 26.07
C SER A 136 27.87 0.25 27.07
N LEU A 137 27.15 1.36 26.87
CA LEU A 137 26.00 1.74 27.69
C LEU A 137 24.84 0.73 27.62
N LEU A 138 24.76 -0.08 26.57
CA LEU A 138 23.67 -1.04 26.34
C LEU A 138 24.04 -2.48 26.72
N ASP A 139 25.22 -2.71 27.31
CA ASP A 139 25.63 -4.03 27.80
C ASP A 139 24.62 -4.68 28.78
N PRO A 140 23.94 -3.95 29.68
CA PRO A 140 22.92 -4.53 30.56
C PRO A 140 21.69 -5.12 29.85
N ILE A 141 21.33 -4.59 28.68
CA ILE A 141 20.17 -5.06 27.90
C ILE A 141 20.54 -6.04 26.78
N ARG A 142 21.81 -6.44 26.71
CA ARG A 142 22.37 -7.22 25.60
C ARG A 142 21.79 -8.62 25.48
N CYS A 143 21.28 -9.18 26.58
CA CYS A 143 20.53 -10.45 26.55
C CYS A 143 19.17 -10.33 25.85
N TRP A 144 18.55 -9.16 25.84
CA TRP A 144 17.26 -8.90 25.17
C TRP A 144 17.43 -8.48 23.70
N LEU A 145 18.62 -8.01 23.31
CA LEU A 145 18.91 -7.55 21.95
C LEU A 145 18.55 -8.57 20.84
N PRO A 146 18.83 -9.88 20.97
CA PRO A 146 18.43 -10.86 19.96
C PRO A 146 16.91 -10.94 19.79
N LEU A 147 16.16 -10.91 20.90
CA LEU A 147 14.69 -10.93 20.85
C LEU A 147 14.14 -9.63 20.23
N LEU A 148 14.66 -8.48 20.64
CA LEU A 148 14.27 -7.17 20.12
C LEU A 148 14.60 -7.04 18.63
N ASN A 149 15.76 -7.53 18.19
CA ASN A 149 16.14 -7.57 16.77
C ASN A 149 15.22 -8.50 15.98
N GLY A 150 14.87 -9.67 16.51
CA GLY A 150 13.91 -10.58 15.88
C GLY A 150 12.53 -9.95 15.75
N MET A 151 12.01 -9.32 16.81
CA MET A 151 10.71 -8.63 16.79
C MET A 151 10.72 -7.42 15.85
N GLY A 152 11.77 -6.59 15.92
CA GLY A 152 11.96 -5.43 15.05
C GLY A 152 12.09 -5.84 13.59
N GLY A 153 12.81 -6.93 13.31
CA GLY A 153 12.91 -7.55 11.99
C GLY A 153 11.57 -8.08 11.48
N ALA A 154 10.81 -8.78 12.32
CA ALA A 154 9.47 -9.29 11.95
C ALA A 154 8.53 -8.15 11.53
N ILE A 155 8.50 -7.07 12.32
CA ILE A 155 7.65 -5.90 12.06
C ILE A 155 8.16 -5.13 10.83
N GLY A 156 9.45 -4.80 10.80
CA GLY A 156 10.04 -3.97 9.74
C GLY A 156 10.07 -4.67 8.39
N TYR A 157 10.60 -5.89 8.34
CA TYR A 157 10.63 -6.69 7.11
C TYR A 157 9.23 -7.17 6.71
N GLY A 158 8.36 -7.46 7.68
CA GLY A 158 6.94 -7.76 7.42
C GLY A 158 6.21 -6.60 6.76
N LEU A 159 6.46 -5.37 7.22
CA LEU A 159 5.90 -4.18 6.59
C LEU A 159 6.45 -3.97 5.17
N PHE A 160 7.74 -4.26 4.93
CA PHE A 160 8.32 -4.27 3.59
C PHE A 160 7.65 -5.30 2.65
N LEU A 161 7.43 -6.54 3.11
CA LEU A 161 6.74 -7.56 2.33
C LEU A 161 5.27 -7.19 2.08
N TYR A 162 4.61 -6.58 3.06
CA TYR A 162 3.26 -6.05 2.88
C TYR A 162 3.24 -4.92 1.85
N ALA A 163 4.23 -4.02 1.87
CA ALA A 163 4.39 -3.00 0.85
C ALA A 163 4.49 -3.61 -0.56
N ILE A 164 5.35 -4.61 -0.77
CA ILE A 164 5.49 -5.26 -2.09
C ILE A 164 4.20 -5.97 -2.53
N THR A 165 3.58 -6.75 -1.65
CA THR A 165 2.37 -7.49 -1.99
C THR A 165 1.19 -6.56 -2.27
N SER A 166 1.10 -5.41 -1.58
CA SER A 166 0.09 -4.39 -1.84
C SER A 166 0.23 -3.69 -3.21
N VAL A 167 1.41 -3.76 -3.86
CA VAL A 167 1.56 -3.37 -5.28
C VAL A 167 0.59 -4.17 -6.15
N LEU A 168 0.53 -5.49 -5.94
CA LEU A 168 -0.35 -6.38 -6.69
C LEU A 168 -1.82 -6.03 -6.45
N ALA A 169 -2.17 -5.62 -5.22
CA ALA A 169 -3.52 -5.16 -4.88
C ALA A 169 -3.91 -3.92 -5.70
N ALA A 170 -3.03 -2.91 -5.74
CA ALA A 170 -3.26 -1.70 -6.50
C ALA A 170 -3.37 -2.01 -8.01
N THR A 171 -2.48 -2.85 -8.56
CA THR A 171 -2.53 -3.26 -9.97
C THR A 171 -3.86 -3.95 -10.33
N MET A 172 -4.32 -4.89 -9.50
CA MET A 172 -5.60 -5.58 -9.74
C MET A 172 -6.80 -4.64 -9.60
N HIS A 173 -6.74 -3.65 -8.70
CA HIS A 173 -7.79 -2.64 -8.57
C HIS A 173 -7.86 -1.75 -9.82
N ILE A 174 -6.72 -1.27 -10.33
CA ILE A 174 -6.67 -0.53 -11.61
C ILE A 174 -7.25 -1.38 -12.74
N PHE A 175 -6.90 -2.66 -12.82
CA PHE A 175 -7.42 -3.56 -13.85
C PHE A 175 -8.94 -3.73 -13.76
N ARG A 176 -9.50 -3.82 -12.54
CA ARG A 176 -10.95 -3.83 -12.31
C ARG A 176 -11.62 -2.57 -12.86
N ILE A 177 -11.04 -1.39 -12.64
CA ILE A 177 -11.55 -0.12 -13.16
C ILE A 177 -11.42 -0.04 -14.68
N ALA A 178 -10.32 -0.51 -15.25
CA ALA A 178 -10.15 -0.60 -16.71
C ALA A 178 -11.22 -1.48 -17.36
N LYS A 179 -11.59 -2.61 -16.74
CA LYS A 179 -12.70 -3.45 -17.21
C LYS A 179 -14.04 -2.71 -17.18
N MET A 180 -14.29 -1.92 -16.14
CA MET A 180 -15.51 -1.12 -16.03
C MET A 180 -15.58 -0.05 -17.11
N TYR A 181 -14.46 0.61 -17.40
CA TYR A 181 -14.34 1.56 -18.51
C TYR A 181 -14.64 0.92 -19.87
N ALA A 182 -14.06 -0.24 -20.16
CA ALA A 182 -14.29 -0.97 -21.40
C ALA A 182 -15.77 -1.35 -21.59
N PHE A 183 -16.43 -1.78 -20.51
CA PHE A 183 -17.85 -2.09 -20.52
C PHE A 183 -18.71 -0.85 -20.83
N PHE A 184 -18.41 0.29 -20.23
CA PHE A 184 -19.13 1.54 -20.44
C PHE A 184 -19.00 2.07 -21.88
N GLN A 185 -17.79 2.06 -22.43
CA GLN A 185 -17.54 2.40 -23.84
C GLN A 185 -18.36 1.52 -24.79
N GLY A 186 -18.40 0.20 -24.52
CA GLY A 186 -19.20 -0.74 -25.30
C GLY A 186 -20.71 -0.47 -25.25
N GLN A 187 -21.25 -0.05 -24.10
CA GLN A 187 -22.67 0.31 -23.98
C GLN A 187 -23.01 1.65 -24.66
N SER A 188 -22.14 2.65 -24.51
CA SER A 188 -22.31 3.95 -25.17
C SER A 188 -22.36 3.79 -26.70
N GLN A 189 -21.50 2.93 -27.26
CA GLN A 189 -21.46 2.66 -28.69
C GLN A 189 -22.70 1.89 -29.19
N LYS A 190 -23.22 0.93 -28.42
CA LYS A 190 -24.48 0.22 -28.75
C LYS A 190 -25.70 1.15 -28.72
N SER A 191 -25.77 2.05 -27.75
CA SER A 191 -26.88 3.01 -27.62
C SER A 191 -26.91 4.01 -28.78
N ALA A 192 -25.74 4.50 -29.20
CA ALA A 192 -25.61 5.37 -30.37
C ALA A 192 -26.00 4.66 -31.68
N GLY A 193 -25.61 3.39 -31.86
CA GLY A 193 -25.96 2.60 -33.05
C GLY A 193 -27.44 2.23 -33.17
N THR A 194 -28.19 2.25 -32.06
CA THR A 194 -29.63 1.93 -32.05
C THR A 194 -30.47 3.18 -32.34
N SER A 195 -30.03 4.36 -31.88
CA SER A 195 -30.71 5.64 -32.17
C SER A 195 -30.62 6.04 -33.66
N GLY A 196 -29.49 5.72 -34.33
CA GLY A 196 -29.31 5.98 -35.76
C GLY A 196 -30.11 5.09 -36.72
N LYS A 197 -30.75 4.02 -36.23
CA LYS A 197 -31.62 3.14 -37.04
C LYS A 197 -33.11 3.52 -36.98
N ASN A 198 -33.49 4.48 -36.13
CA ASN A 198 -34.87 4.89 -35.91
C ASN A 198 -35.23 6.26 -36.52
N GLN A 199 -34.41 6.80 -37.42
CA GLN A 199 -34.79 7.94 -38.25
C GLN A 199 -35.21 7.45 -39.65
N PRO A 200 -36.51 7.48 -40.00
CA PRO A 200 -36.97 7.31 -41.37
C PRO A 200 -36.61 8.49 -42.27
#